data_AF-A0A4U3L931-F1
#
_entry.id   AF-A0A4U3L931-F1
#
_cell.length_a   1.000
_cell.length_b   1.000
_cell.length_c   1.000
_cell.angle_alpha   90.00
_cell.angle_beta   90.00
_cell.angle_gamma   90.00
#
_symmetry.space_group_name_H-M   'P 1'
#
loop_
_entity.id
_entity.type
_entity.pdbx_description
1 polymer ?
#
loop_
_entity_poly.entity_id
_entity_poly.type
_entity_poly.pdbx_seq_one_letter_code
_entity_poly.pdbx_strand_id
1 'polypeptide(L)'
;MSQNMEAAIAHSWEYHMRCGNFAAAWECSDADLKARAGKPCWHLPRHYQYIWNGNSLQGKRVLIRCYHGLGDTIQFIRFAPMVKRVAKEVIVWAQPKLIPLLETMEGIDQLLPLHDGTPEVEYDVDVETMELPYIFRTTLETLPAAVPYLQVEPLYIFPKNNRFTVGLVWRGGDWDERRNIPFSALLPLANIPNIQFTILQADAAAAGWQEGFGMNASNYSFMEHARIIKGLDLLISVDSMPAHLAGALGVPVWNLLQKKADWRWMDDRADSPWYPTMRLFRQEKEGDWEGVIKRVAGDLEKWNKTTK
;
A
#
# COMPACT_ATOMS: atom_id res chain seq x y z
N MET A 1 19.53 21.56 14.71
CA MET A 1 20.15 20.97 13.51
C MET A 1 20.91 22.08 12.79
N SER A 2 21.95 21.82 11.99
CA SER A 2 22.64 22.91 11.28
C SER A 2 21.75 23.43 10.14
N GLN A 3 21.82 24.75 9.86
CA GLN A 3 21.04 25.37 8.76
C GLN A 3 21.24 24.67 7.41
N ASN A 4 22.43 24.10 7.17
CA ASN A 4 22.74 23.32 5.95
C ASN A 4 21.99 21.98 5.89
N MET A 5 21.72 21.34 7.02
CA MET A 5 20.98 20.08 7.06
C MET A 5 19.48 20.31 6.93
N GLU A 6 18.96 21.40 7.50
CA GLU A 6 17.57 21.82 7.30
C GLU A 6 17.30 22.22 5.84
N ALA A 7 18.25 22.91 5.19
CA ALA A 7 18.18 23.21 3.77
C ALA A 7 18.23 21.94 2.90
N ALA A 8 19.11 20.98 3.21
CA ALA A 8 19.20 19.71 2.47
C ALA A 8 17.93 18.86 2.59
N ILE A 9 17.28 18.86 3.77
CA ILE A 9 16.01 18.14 3.99
C ILE A 9 14.87 18.82 3.22
N ALA A 10 14.80 20.16 3.23
CA ALA A 10 13.76 20.93 2.54
C ALA A 10 13.78 20.79 1.00
N HIS A 11 14.86 20.25 0.43
CA HIS A 11 15.02 20.01 -1.02
C HIS A 11 15.07 18.51 -1.37
N SER A 12 14.76 17.65 -0.41
CA SER A 12 14.76 16.21 -0.64
C SER A 12 13.46 15.76 -1.31
N TRP A 13 13.57 14.76 -2.17
CA TRP A 13 12.42 14.13 -2.83
C TRP A 13 11.33 13.72 -1.83
N GLU A 14 11.73 13.12 -0.70
CA GLU A 14 10.81 12.65 0.35
C GLU A 14 10.06 13.80 1.02
N TYR A 15 10.73 14.93 1.26
CA TYR A 15 10.08 16.13 1.80
C TYR A 15 8.98 16.63 0.87
N HIS A 16 9.28 16.79 -0.42
CA HIS A 16 8.30 17.24 -1.40
C HIS A 16 7.10 16.29 -1.50
N MET A 17 7.35 14.98 -1.47
CA MET A 17 6.28 13.98 -1.44
C MET A 17 5.43 14.07 -0.18
N ARG A 18 6.03 14.21 1.00
CA ARG A 18 5.30 14.36 2.27
C ARG A 18 4.49 15.64 2.35
N CYS A 19 4.91 16.70 1.65
CA CYS A 19 4.14 17.93 1.49
C CYS A 19 3.08 17.86 0.37
N GLY A 20 3.00 16.75 -0.38
CA GLY A 20 2.09 16.63 -1.51
C GLY A 20 2.51 17.40 -2.77
N ASN A 21 3.73 17.96 -2.80
CA ASN A 21 4.29 18.65 -3.97
C ASN A 21 5.01 17.66 -4.89
N PHE A 22 4.23 16.85 -5.61
CA PHE A 22 4.79 15.80 -6.46
C PHE A 22 5.59 16.38 -7.62
N ALA A 23 5.21 17.55 -8.15
CA ALA A 23 5.94 18.22 -9.22
C ALA A 23 7.39 18.53 -8.83
N ALA A 24 7.61 19.13 -7.65
CA ALA A 24 8.96 19.38 -7.14
C ALA A 24 9.73 18.08 -6.85
N ALA A 25 9.05 17.04 -6.36
CA ALA A 25 9.69 15.74 -6.18
C ALA A 25 10.17 15.16 -7.54
N TRP A 26 9.41 15.34 -8.62
CA TRP A 26 9.83 14.90 -9.95
C TRP A 26 11.02 15.67 -10.51
N GLU A 27 11.20 16.94 -10.13
CA GLU A 27 12.43 17.68 -10.46
C GLU A 27 13.67 17.06 -9.78
N CYS A 28 13.53 16.56 -8.55
CA CYS A 28 14.58 15.77 -7.91
C CYS A 28 14.84 14.47 -8.69
N SER A 29 13.78 13.75 -9.09
CA SER A 29 13.91 12.53 -9.89
C SER A 29 14.55 12.78 -11.27
N ASP A 30 14.34 13.95 -11.88
CA ASP A 30 15.02 14.36 -13.12
C ASP A 30 16.52 14.52 -12.91
N ALA A 31 16.92 15.14 -11.79
CA ALA A 31 18.32 15.29 -11.42
C ALA A 31 18.97 13.91 -11.17
N ASP A 32 18.27 13.02 -10.46
CA ASP A 32 18.74 11.65 -10.18
C ASP A 32 18.89 10.83 -11.46
N LEU A 33 17.92 10.92 -12.38
CA LEU A 33 17.97 10.22 -13.67
C LEU A 33 19.19 10.67 -14.50
N LYS A 34 19.50 11.97 -14.52
CA LYS A 34 20.70 12.51 -15.19
C LYS A 34 21.97 12.06 -14.47
N ALA A 35 21.99 12.08 -13.14
CA ALA A 35 23.17 11.74 -12.35
C ALA A 35 23.53 10.25 -12.43
N ARG A 36 22.55 9.37 -12.64
CA ARG A 36 22.74 7.92 -12.78
C ARG A 36 22.93 7.44 -14.23
N ALA A 37 22.80 8.33 -15.22
CA ALA A 37 22.97 7.98 -16.62
C ALA A 37 24.33 7.32 -16.89
N GLY A 38 24.31 6.15 -17.54
CA GLY A 38 25.51 5.36 -17.84
C GLY A 38 26.17 4.69 -16.62
N LYS A 39 25.60 4.83 -15.41
CA LYS A 39 26.14 4.19 -14.21
C LYS A 39 25.44 2.87 -13.92
N PRO A 40 26.18 1.80 -13.62
CA PRO A 40 25.60 0.50 -13.35
C PRO A 40 25.07 0.36 -11.92
N CYS A 41 23.95 -0.33 -11.73
CA CYS A 41 23.38 -0.62 -10.41
C CYS A 41 23.10 -2.11 -10.15
N TRP A 42 23.46 -3.02 -11.06
CA TRP A 42 23.18 -4.46 -10.92
C TRP A 42 23.82 -5.11 -9.69
N HIS A 43 24.81 -4.46 -9.08
CA HIS A 43 25.45 -4.90 -7.84
C HIS A 43 24.62 -4.58 -6.58
N LEU A 44 23.61 -3.73 -6.68
CA LEU A 44 22.72 -3.40 -5.58
C LEU A 44 21.64 -4.48 -5.44
N PRO A 45 21.08 -4.70 -4.23
CA PRO A 45 19.85 -5.46 -4.07
C PRO A 45 18.75 -4.95 -5.01
N ARG A 46 17.92 -5.87 -5.54
CA ARG A 46 16.90 -5.56 -6.56
C ARG A 46 16.06 -4.31 -6.28
N HIS A 47 15.60 -4.14 -5.04
CA HIS A 47 14.79 -2.99 -4.59
C HIS A 47 15.54 -1.66 -4.49
N TYR A 48 16.85 -1.63 -4.71
CA TYR A 48 17.64 -0.41 -4.85
C TYR A 48 18.13 -0.18 -6.28
N GLN A 49 17.83 -1.11 -7.20
CA GLN A 49 18.20 -0.97 -8.60
C GLN A 49 17.25 0.01 -9.26
N TYR A 50 17.82 0.91 -10.04
CA TYR A 50 17.07 1.74 -10.96
C TYR A 50 16.99 1.07 -12.32
N ILE A 51 15.77 0.92 -12.83
CA ILE A 51 15.51 0.12 -14.02
C ILE A 51 15.32 1.04 -15.21
N TRP A 52 14.38 1.98 -15.10
CA TRP A 52 14.07 2.87 -16.20
C TRP A 52 15.18 3.91 -16.44
N ASN A 53 15.56 4.08 -17.70
CA ASN A 53 16.65 4.95 -18.12
C ASN A 53 16.19 6.20 -18.88
N GLY A 54 14.88 6.50 -18.90
CA GLY A 54 14.32 7.63 -19.64
C GLY A 54 13.74 7.26 -21.02
N ASN A 55 13.88 6.01 -21.45
CA ASN A 55 13.37 5.56 -22.75
C ASN A 55 11.84 5.65 -22.85
N SER A 56 11.34 6.05 -24.01
CA SER A 56 9.90 6.13 -24.26
C SER A 56 9.24 4.75 -24.20
N LEU A 57 8.04 4.70 -23.60
CA LEU A 57 7.18 3.51 -23.56
C LEU A 57 6.34 3.35 -24.84
N GLN A 58 6.28 4.38 -25.70
CA GLN A 58 5.34 4.44 -26.82
C GLN A 58 5.60 3.33 -27.85
N GLY A 59 4.57 2.51 -28.09
CA GLY A 59 4.61 1.40 -29.04
C GLY A 59 5.59 0.28 -28.68
N LYS A 60 6.08 0.25 -27.43
CA LYS A 60 7.05 -0.74 -26.94
C LYS A 60 6.37 -1.89 -26.21
N ARG A 61 7.04 -3.03 -26.14
CA ARG A 61 6.77 -4.08 -25.15
C ARG A 61 7.41 -3.66 -23.83
N VAL A 62 6.58 -3.30 -22.86
CA VAL A 62 7.02 -2.76 -21.58
C VAL A 62 6.96 -3.85 -20.52
N LEU A 63 8.11 -4.14 -19.92
CA LEU A 63 8.20 -5.01 -18.75
C LEU A 63 8.14 -4.18 -17.46
N ILE A 64 7.08 -4.33 -16.69
CA ILE A 64 6.96 -3.75 -15.34
C ILE A 64 7.52 -4.75 -14.34
N ARG A 65 8.61 -4.37 -13.67
CA ARG A 65 9.26 -5.15 -12.61
C ARG A 65 8.72 -4.71 -11.26
N CYS A 66 8.37 -5.68 -10.40
CA CYS A 66 7.87 -5.41 -9.06
C CYS A 66 8.85 -5.93 -8.01
N TYR A 67 9.93 -5.17 -7.75
CA TYR A 67 11.04 -5.62 -6.90
C TYR A 67 10.88 -5.29 -5.42
N HIS A 68 9.94 -4.41 -5.09
CA HIS A 68 9.66 -3.98 -3.72
C HIS A 68 8.70 -4.94 -2.98
N GLY A 69 8.09 -4.46 -1.90
CA GLY A 69 7.16 -5.24 -1.10
C GLY A 69 5.84 -5.50 -1.82
N LEU A 70 5.07 -6.46 -1.31
CA LEU A 70 3.74 -6.77 -1.85
C LEU A 70 2.81 -5.54 -1.86
N GLY A 71 2.91 -4.68 -0.84
CA GLY A 71 2.15 -3.43 -0.74
C GLY A 71 2.48 -2.45 -1.87
N ASP A 72 3.77 -2.32 -2.20
CA ASP A 72 4.24 -1.47 -3.31
C ASP A 72 3.72 -1.96 -4.64
N THR A 73 3.82 -3.26 -4.90
CA THR A 73 3.26 -3.88 -6.11
C THR A 73 1.76 -3.58 -6.20
N ILE A 74 0.99 -3.87 -5.15
CA ILE A 74 -0.45 -3.65 -5.11
C ILE A 74 -0.78 -2.17 -5.33
N GLN A 75 -0.02 -1.26 -4.74
CA GLN A 75 -0.28 0.16 -4.89
C GLN A 75 0.02 0.63 -6.32
N PHE A 76 1.24 0.41 -6.82
CA PHE A 76 1.70 1.07 -8.05
C PHE A 76 1.32 0.34 -9.33
N ILE A 77 0.90 -0.94 -9.25
CA ILE A 77 0.40 -1.63 -10.44
C ILE A 77 -0.83 -0.93 -11.04
N ARG A 78 -1.53 -0.07 -10.28
CA ARG A 78 -2.61 0.82 -10.74
C ARG A 78 -2.29 1.64 -12.00
N PHE A 79 -1.02 1.83 -12.32
CA PHE A 79 -0.56 2.54 -13.51
C PHE A 79 -0.55 1.66 -14.77
N ALA A 80 -0.71 0.33 -14.66
CA ALA A 80 -0.69 -0.58 -15.82
C ALA A 80 -1.71 -0.19 -16.92
N PRO A 81 -2.97 0.21 -16.63
CA PRO A 81 -3.87 0.76 -17.64
C PRO A 81 -3.32 2.00 -18.37
N MET A 82 -2.58 2.86 -17.68
CA MET A 82 -1.96 4.04 -18.30
C MET A 82 -0.79 3.63 -19.21
N VAL A 83 0.02 2.65 -18.79
CA VAL A 83 1.07 2.04 -19.62
C VAL A 83 0.45 1.42 -20.87
N LYS A 84 -0.65 0.66 -20.72
CA LYS A 84 -1.34 0.00 -21.84
C LYS A 84 -1.83 0.96 -22.93
N ARG A 85 -2.18 2.20 -22.58
CA ARG A 85 -2.63 3.21 -23.55
C ARG A 85 -1.52 3.68 -24.49
N VAL A 86 -0.25 3.58 -24.07
CA VAL A 86 0.90 4.05 -24.85
C VAL A 86 1.77 2.90 -25.35
N ALA A 87 1.85 1.79 -24.60
CA ALA A 87 2.63 0.62 -24.93
C ALA A 87 1.93 -0.25 -25.98
N LYS A 88 2.72 -1.03 -26.72
CA LYS A 88 2.22 -2.11 -27.57
C LYS A 88 1.73 -3.28 -26.71
N GLU A 89 2.47 -3.59 -25.65
CA GLU A 89 2.24 -4.74 -24.77
C GLU A 89 2.75 -4.42 -23.37
N VAL A 90 2.00 -4.86 -22.35
CA VAL A 90 2.33 -4.70 -20.94
C VAL A 90 2.55 -6.06 -20.31
N ILE A 91 3.81 -6.33 -19.95
CA ILE A 91 4.23 -7.56 -19.29
C ILE A 91 4.55 -7.20 -17.85
N VAL A 92 4.03 -7.96 -16.88
CA VAL A 92 4.23 -7.70 -15.45
C VAL A 92 4.97 -8.88 -14.84
N TRP A 93 6.15 -8.61 -14.28
CA TRP A 93 6.96 -9.58 -13.55
C TRP A 93 6.86 -9.31 -12.05
N ALA A 94 6.00 -10.09 -11.38
CA ALA A 94 5.56 -9.81 -10.02
C ALA A 94 5.66 -11.02 -9.10
N GLN A 95 5.67 -10.76 -7.79
CA GLN A 95 5.79 -11.80 -6.77
C GLN A 95 4.72 -12.88 -7.00
N PRO A 96 5.07 -14.19 -7.02
CA PRO A 96 4.13 -15.28 -7.37
C PRO A 96 2.82 -15.25 -6.58
N LYS A 97 2.89 -14.84 -5.32
CA LYS A 97 1.75 -14.69 -4.41
C LYS A 97 0.68 -13.71 -4.89
N LEU A 98 1.05 -12.72 -5.71
CA LEU A 98 0.14 -11.71 -6.25
C LEU A 98 -0.43 -12.07 -7.62
N ILE A 99 0.17 -13.02 -8.35
CA ILE A 99 -0.21 -13.31 -9.74
C ILE A 99 -1.72 -13.58 -9.87
N PRO A 100 -2.35 -14.46 -9.07
CA PRO A 100 -3.77 -14.74 -9.23
C PRO A 100 -4.68 -13.53 -8.93
N LEU A 101 -4.19 -12.55 -8.16
CA LEU A 101 -4.92 -11.31 -7.89
C LEU A 101 -4.77 -10.32 -9.05
N LEU A 102 -3.56 -10.23 -9.63
CA LEU A 102 -3.26 -9.34 -10.75
C LEU A 102 -3.92 -9.79 -12.06
N GLU A 103 -4.28 -11.07 -12.20
CA GLU A 103 -5.06 -11.60 -13.34
C GLU A 103 -6.42 -10.89 -13.50
N THR A 104 -6.93 -10.27 -12.44
CA THR A 104 -8.22 -9.55 -12.45
C THR A 104 -8.12 -8.11 -12.95
N MET A 105 -6.91 -7.66 -13.27
CA MET A 105 -6.61 -6.26 -13.54
C MET A 105 -6.58 -5.96 -15.03
N GLU A 106 -7.26 -4.86 -15.43
CA GLU A 106 -7.17 -4.35 -16.79
C GLU A 106 -5.78 -3.75 -17.09
N GLY A 107 -5.38 -3.81 -18.36
CA GLY A 107 -4.15 -3.19 -18.84
C GLY A 107 -2.88 -4.02 -18.66
N ILE A 108 -3.01 -5.29 -18.26
CA ILE A 108 -1.91 -6.26 -18.22
C ILE A 108 -2.16 -7.30 -19.33
N ASP A 109 -1.20 -7.49 -20.24
CA ASP A 109 -1.29 -8.48 -21.31
C ASP A 109 -0.69 -9.82 -20.91
N GLN A 110 0.39 -9.79 -20.12
CA GLN A 110 1.08 -11.00 -19.67
C GLN A 110 1.56 -10.84 -18.22
N LEU A 111 1.38 -11.91 -17.43
CA LEU A 111 1.87 -12.01 -16.06
C LEU A 111 2.95 -13.10 -15.98
N LEU A 112 4.05 -12.79 -15.31
CA LEU A 112 5.17 -13.71 -15.10
C LEU A 112 5.49 -13.76 -13.60
N PRO A 113 5.71 -14.96 -13.04
CA PRO A 113 6.15 -15.09 -11.66
C PRO A 113 7.58 -14.59 -11.50
N LEU A 114 7.81 -13.68 -10.55
CA LEU A 114 9.13 -13.19 -10.18
C LEU A 114 9.96 -14.32 -9.58
N HIS A 115 11.17 -14.49 -10.10
CA HIS A 115 12.17 -15.45 -9.63
C HIS A 115 13.57 -14.83 -9.69
N ASP A 116 14.56 -15.54 -9.15
CA ASP A 116 15.96 -15.17 -9.29
C ASP A 116 16.45 -15.45 -10.71
N GLY A 117 17.17 -14.51 -11.31
CA GLY A 117 17.62 -14.57 -12.70
C GLY A 117 17.03 -13.48 -13.59
N THR A 118 16.86 -13.82 -14.86
CA THR A 118 16.38 -12.94 -15.93
C THR A 118 14.96 -13.33 -16.30
N PRO A 119 14.04 -12.37 -16.57
CA PRO A 119 12.69 -12.70 -17.01
C PRO A 119 12.74 -13.46 -18.35
N GLU A 120 11.99 -14.55 -18.44
CA GLU A 120 11.94 -15.43 -19.62
C GLU A 120 10.98 -14.88 -20.69
N VAL A 121 11.17 -13.62 -21.07
CA VAL A 121 10.32 -12.90 -22.03
C VAL A 121 11.12 -11.85 -22.78
N GLU A 122 10.70 -11.59 -24.01
CA GLU A 122 11.24 -10.52 -24.83
C GLU A 122 10.52 -9.20 -24.54
N TYR A 123 11.28 -8.15 -24.25
CA TYR A 123 10.77 -6.79 -23.99
C TYR A 123 11.69 -5.75 -24.62
N ASP A 124 11.16 -4.56 -24.89
CA ASP A 124 11.93 -3.48 -25.52
C ASP A 124 12.39 -2.43 -24.48
N VAL A 125 11.59 -2.24 -23.42
CA VAL A 125 11.86 -1.33 -22.31
C VAL A 125 11.37 -1.99 -21.02
N ASP A 126 12.09 -1.79 -19.93
CA ASP A 126 11.66 -2.17 -18.59
C ASP A 126 11.60 -0.96 -17.64
N VAL A 127 10.75 -1.09 -16.63
CA VAL A 127 10.49 -0.07 -15.62
C VAL A 127 10.30 -0.75 -14.28
N GLU A 128 10.74 -0.15 -13.18
CA GLU A 128 10.31 -0.56 -11.85
C GLU A 128 8.92 0.05 -11.56
N THR A 129 8.03 -0.71 -10.91
CA THR A 129 6.64 -0.29 -10.65
C THR A 129 6.52 1.05 -9.91
N MET A 130 7.43 1.34 -8.97
CA MET A 130 7.50 2.59 -8.22
C MET A 130 8.06 3.76 -9.04
N GLU A 131 8.62 3.52 -10.22
CA GLU A 131 9.02 4.57 -11.18
C GLU A 131 7.82 5.06 -12.02
N LEU A 132 6.71 4.30 -12.09
CA LEU A 132 5.53 4.65 -12.89
C LEU A 132 4.91 6.01 -12.54
N PRO A 133 4.72 6.39 -11.25
CA PRO A 133 4.22 7.72 -10.91
C PRO A 133 5.09 8.85 -11.49
N TYR A 134 6.42 8.67 -11.45
CA TYR A 134 7.39 9.62 -12.00
C TYR A 134 7.33 9.67 -13.53
N ILE A 135 7.29 8.51 -14.20
CA ILE A 135 7.19 8.42 -15.66
C ILE A 135 5.95 9.18 -16.17
N PHE A 136 4.82 9.03 -15.48
CA PHE A 136 3.57 9.72 -15.83
C PHE A 136 3.45 11.13 -15.24
N ARG A 137 4.47 11.63 -14.54
CA ARG A 137 4.48 12.95 -13.88
C ARG A 137 3.23 13.16 -13.05
N THR A 138 2.90 12.15 -12.25
CA THR A 138 1.68 12.11 -11.46
C THR A 138 1.64 13.27 -10.48
N THR A 139 0.52 13.95 -10.41
CA THR A 139 0.23 14.99 -9.41
C THR A 139 -0.94 14.51 -8.55
N LEU A 140 -1.33 15.25 -7.53
CA LEU A 140 -2.52 14.90 -6.74
C LEU A 140 -3.79 14.91 -7.61
N GLU A 141 -3.81 15.76 -8.64
CA GLU A 141 -4.90 15.93 -9.59
C GLU A 141 -4.95 14.83 -10.65
N THR A 142 -3.79 14.30 -11.06
CA THR A 142 -3.68 13.28 -12.12
C THR A 142 -3.48 11.87 -11.61
N LEU A 143 -3.46 11.68 -10.29
CA LEU A 143 -3.31 10.38 -9.65
C LEU A 143 -4.44 9.43 -10.07
N PRO A 144 -4.14 8.19 -10.53
CA PRO A 144 -5.16 7.18 -10.81
C PRO A 144 -5.76 6.64 -9.50
N ALA A 145 -6.71 7.40 -8.93
CA ALA A 145 -7.30 7.15 -7.61
C ALA A 145 -8.52 6.21 -7.64
N ALA A 146 -8.98 5.82 -8.84
CA ALA A 146 -10.17 4.99 -9.00
C ALA A 146 -9.99 3.61 -8.35
N VAL A 147 -10.98 3.20 -7.55
CA VAL A 147 -11.05 1.90 -6.87
C VAL A 147 -12.46 1.32 -7.03
N PRO A 148 -12.62 -0.02 -7.06
CA PRO A 148 -11.57 -1.03 -7.03
C PRO A 148 -10.83 -1.16 -8.37
N TYR A 149 -9.53 -1.44 -8.32
CA TYR A 149 -8.74 -1.86 -9.50
C TYR A 149 -8.24 -3.31 -9.39
N LEU A 150 -8.52 -3.98 -8.26
CA LEU A 150 -8.38 -5.42 -8.07
C LEU A 150 -9.74 -6.00 -7.69
N GLN A 151 -10.03 -7.21 -8.15
CA GLN A 151 -11.33 -7.85 -7.91
C GLN A 151 -11.17 -9.24 -7.34
N VAL A 152 -12.00 -9.59 -6.37
CA VAL A 152 -12.14 -10.94 -5.82
C VAL A 152 -13.55 -11.13 -5.30
N GLU A 153 -14.04 -12.36 -5.29
CA GLU A 153 -15.32 -12.69 -4.66
C GLU A 153 -15.18 -12.75 -3.13
N PRO A 154 -16.05 -12.06 -2.36
CA PRO A 154 -15.91 -12.00 -0.91
C PRO A 154 -16.06 -13.38 -0.25
N LEU A 155 -15.27 -13.60 0.81
CA LEU A 155 -15.36 -14.77 1.68
C LEU A 155 -15.83 -14.32 3.07
N TYR A 156 -17.02 -14.73 3.47
CA TYR A 156 -17.58 -14.43 4.78
C TYR A 156 -17.27 -15.57 5.74
N ILE A 157 -16.47 -15.27 6.77
CA ILE A 157 -16.08 -16.22 7.81
C ILE A 157 -16.98 -16.14 9.05
N PHE A 158 -17.80 -15.09 9.15
CA PHE A 158 -18.86 -14.99 10.16
C PHE A 158 -20.22 -15.32 9.55
N PRO A 159 -21.15 -15.87 10.35
CA PRO A 159 -22.56 -15.91 9.97
C PRO A 159 -23.07 -14.50 9.67
N LYS A 160 -23.94 -14.37 8.66
CA LYS A 160 -24.61 -13.09 8.38
C LYS A 160 -25.42 -12.67 9.61
N ASN A 161 -25.07 -11.52 10.17
CA ASN A 161 -25.74 -10.91 11.30
C ASN A 161 -25.70 -9.38 11.16
N ASN A 162 -26.31 -8.66 12.11
CA ASN A 162 -26.37 -7.19 12.07
C ASN A 162 -25.10 -6.50 12.62
N ARG A 163 -24.07 -7.25 13.03
CA ARG A 163 -22.80 -6.67 13.51
C ARG A 163 -21.93 -6.22 12.35
N PHE A 164 -21.09 -5.23 12.61
CA PHE A 164 -20.06 -4.77 11.68
C PHE A 164 -18.85 -5.67 11.69
N THR A 165 -18.42 -6.12 10.51
CA THR A 165 -17.21 -6.94 10.39
C THR A 165 -15.99 -6.06 10.17
N VAL A 166 -15.11 -6.00 11.16
CA VAL A 166 -13.92 -5.15 11.14
C VAL A 166 -12.66 -6.01 11.14
N GLY A 167 -11.86 -5.92 10.08
CA GLY A 167 -10.54 -6.54 10.04
C GLY A 167 -9.54 -5.77 10.89
N LEU A 168 -8.58 -6.46 11.51
CA LEU A 168 -7.54 -5.83 12.32
C LEU A 168 -6.14 -6.37 11.99
N VAL A 169 -5.21 -5.43 11.74
CA VAL A 169 -3.77 -5.65 11.55
C VAL A 169 -3.03 -4.55 12.30
N TRP A 170 -2.11 -4.90 13.21
CA TRP A 170 -1.48 -3.92 14.10
C TRP A 170 0.05 -3.93 14.06
N ARG A 171 0.65 -4.83 13.27
CA ARG A 171 2.08 -4.86 13.00
C ARG A 171 2.33 -4.97 11.51
N GLY A 172 3.32 -4.22 11.03
CA GLY A 172 3.88 -4.40 9.71
C GLY A 172 5.00 -5.45 9.71
N GLY A 173 5.63 -5.65 8.56
CA GLY A 173 6.88 -6.40 8.47
C GLY A 173 8.07 -5.64 9.07
N ASP A 174 9.25 -6.24 9.02
CA ASP A 174 10.44 -5.82 9.77
C ASP A 174 11.12 -4.52 9.30
N TRP A 175 10.57 -3.85 8.28
CA TRP A 175 11.18 -2.65 7.69
C TRP A 175 11.14 -1.41 8.60
N ASP A 176 10.09 -1.24 9.40
CA ASP A 176 9.99 -0.16 10.38
C ASP A 176 9.13 -0.60 11.55
N GLU A 177 9.74 -0.78 12.72
CA GLU A 177 9.04 -1.23 13.92
C GLU A 177 8.21 -0.12 14.59
N ARG A 178 8.50 1.16 14.28
CA ARG A 178 7.81 2.29 14.91
C ARG A 178 6.33 2.35 14.54
N ARG A 179 5.94 1.69 13.44
CA ARG A 179 4.53 1.56 12.98
C ARG A 179 3.78 0.43 13.69
N ASN A 180 4.47 -0.40 14.48
CA ASN A 180 3.85 -1.48 15.22
C ASN A 180 3.15 -0.95 16.47
N ILE A 181 1.93 -1.42 16.69
CA ILE A 181 1.13 -1.08 17.87
C ILE A 181 1.22 -2.26 18.84
N PRO A 182 1.49 -2.06 20.14
CA PRO A 182 1.39 -3.14 21.10
C PRO A 182 -0.07 -3.61 21.21
N PHE A 183 -0.31 -4.93 21.21
CA PHE A 183 -1.67 -5.48 21.25
C PHE A 183 -2.48 -4.98 22.47
N SER A 184 -1.83 -4.73 23.60
CA SER A 184 -2.46 -4.17 24.80
C SER A 184 -3.18 -2.84 24.55
N ALA A 185 -2.67 -2.01 23.64
CA ALA A 185 -3.30 -0.73 23.29
C ALA A 185 -4.62 -0.92 22.52
N LEU A 186 -4.87 -2.10 21.93
CA LEU A 186 -6.07 -2.43 21.15
C LEU A 186 -7.21 -2.97 22.01
N LEU A 187 -6.93 -3.40 23.25
CA LEU A 187 -7.92 -3.98 24.17
C LEU A 187 -9.19 -3.14 24.35
N PRO A 188 -9.13 -1.79 24.41
CA PRO A 188 -10.34 -0.96 24.50
C PRO A 188 -11.34 -1.19 23.36
N LEU A 189 -10.87 -1.58 22.17
CA LEU A 189 -11.74 -1.83 21.01
C LEU A 189 -12.67 -3.03 21.21
N ALA A 190 -12.31 -4.01 22.05
CA ALA A 190 -13.14 -5.20 22.33
C ALA A 190 -14.49 -4.86 22.95
N ASN A 191 -14.58 -3.73 23.65
CA ASN A 191 -15.77 -3.33 24.40
C ASN A 191 -16.79 -2.55 23.55
N ILE A 192 -16.46 -2.26 22.29
CA ILE A 192 -17.37 -1.51 21.42
C ILE A 192 -18.50 -2.44 20.96
N PRO A 193 -19.77 -2.11 21.26
CA PRO A 193 -20.89 -2.97 20.90
C PRO A 193 -21.06 -3.05 19.39
N ASN A 194 -21.73 -4.11 18.92
CA ASN A 194 -22.08 -4.31 17.52
C ASN A 194 -20.91 -4.46 16.53
N ILE A 195 -19.67 -4.61 16.98
CA ILE A 195 -18.50 -4.87 16.13
C ILE A 195 -18.02 -6.31 16.32
N GLN A 196 -17.83 -7.05 15.23
CA GLN A 196 -17.14 -8.34 15.23
C GLN A 196 -15.77 -8.18 14.55
N PHE A 197 -14.70 -8.43 15.30
CA PHE A 197 -13.34 -8.31 14.78
C PHE A 197 -12.88 -9.59 14.08
N THR A 198 -12.31 -9.44 12.88
CA THR A 198 -11.54 -10.47 12.18
C THR A 198 -10.06 -10.15 12.32
N ILE A 199 -9.28 -11.07 12.88
CA ILE A 199 -7.84 -10.90 13.06
C ILE A 199 -7.11 -11.39 11.81
N LEU A 200 -6.59 -10.43 11.04
CA LEU A 200 -5.84 -10.67 9.80
C LEU A 200 -4.33 -10.55 10.01
N GLN A 201 -3.89 -10.21 11.22
CA GLN A 201 -2.49 -10.14 11.60
C GLN A 201 -1.81 -11.49 11.37
N ALA A 202 -0.77 -11.49 10.53
CA ALA A 202 0.11 -12.65 10.40
C ALA A 202 0.78 -12.95 11.75
N ASP A 203 0.88 -14.25 12.08
CA ASP A 203 1.42 -14.74 13.35
C ASP A 203 0.80 -14.07 14.58
N ALA A 204 -0.53 -13.93 14.59
CA ALA A 204 -1.30 -13.17 15.59
C ALA A 204 -0.88 -13.48 17.04
N ALA A 205 -0.69 -14.75 17.40
CA ALA A 205 -0.26 -15.15 18.74
C ALA A 205 1.12 -14.58 19.12
N ALA A 206 2.10 -14.65 18.20
CA ALA A 206 3.42 -14.03 18.39
C ALA A 206 3.34 -12.50 18.41
N ALA A 207 2.36 -11.92 17.72
CA ALA A 207 2.05 -10.49 17.76
C ALA A 207 1.29 -10.05 19.03
N GLY A 208 1.07 -10.95 20.00
CA GLY A 208 0.48 -10.68 21.30
C GLY A 208 -1.04 -10.83 21.36
N TRP A 209 -1.69 -11.34 20.30
CA TRP A 209 -3.12 -11.59 20.27
C TRP A 209 -3.56 -12.55 21.39
N GLN A 210 -4.72 -12.27 21.98
CA GLN A 210 -5.31 -13.07 23.05
C GLN A 210 -6.63 -13.68 22.58
N GLU A 211 -6.84 -14.96 22.92
CA GLU A 211 -8.08 -15.67 22.64
C GLU A 211 -9.28 -14.92 23.25
N GLY A 212 -10.38 -14.85 22.49
CA GLY A 212 -11.57 -14.06 22.83
C GLY A 212 -11.59 -12.65 22.24
N PHE A 213 -10.46 -12.11 21.76
CA PHE A 213 -10.44 -10.86 21.00
C PHE A 213 -10.69 -11.12 19.51
N GLY A 214 -11.95 -11.12 19.09
CA GLY A 214 -12.31 -11.37 17.69
C GLY A 214 -12.01 -12.80 17.23
N MET A 215 -12.23 -13.07 15.94
CA MET A 215 -11.98 -14.37 15.34
C MET A 215 -10.64 -14.39 14.62
N ASN A 216 -9.81 -15.39 14.92
CA ASN A 216 -8.53 -15.52 14.28
C ASN A 216 -8.64 -16.03 12.84
N ALA A 217 -8.21 -15.22 11.88
CA ALA A 217 -8.10 -15.55 10.47
C ALA A 217 -6.64 -15.49 9.96
N SER A 218 -5.64 -15.56 10.83
CA SER A 218 -4.22 -15.44 10.46
C SER A 218 -3.73 -16.54 9.51
N ASN A 219 -4.32 -17.73 9.58
CA ASN A 219 -3.80 -18.94 8.91
C ASN A 219 -4.38 -19.17 7.50
N TYR A 220 -5.26 -18.28 7.03
CA TYR A 220 -5.79 -18.36 5.67
C TYR A 220 -4.70 -18.04 4.63
N SER A 221 -4.84 -18.59 3.43
CA SER A 221 -3.97 -18.26 2.31
C SER A 221 -4.11 -16.78 1.93
N PHE A 222 -3.17 -16.26 1.13
CA PHE A 222 -3.22 -14.88 0.65
C PHE A 222 -4.50 -14.55 -0.12
N MET A 223 -4.89 -15.44 -1.04
CA MET A 223 -6.09 -15.22 -1.82
C MET A 223 -7.34 -15.24 -0.92
N GLU A 224 -7.38 -16.14 0.07
CA GLU A 224 -8.46 -16.14 1.05
C GLU A 224 -8.45 -14.87 1.92
N HIS A 225 -7.28 -14.35 2.33
CA HIS A 225 -7.19 -13.04 2.99
C HIS A 225 -7.74 -11.91 2.14
N ALA A 226 -7.43 -11.85 0.84
CA ALA A 226 -7.98 -10.85 -0.06
C ALA A 226 -9.52 -10.95 -0.13
N ARG A 227 -10.06 -12.17 -0.21
CA ARG A 227 -11.49 -12.43 -0.22
C ARG A 227 -12.17 -12.10 1.11
N ILE A 228 -11.53 -12.40 2.24
CA ILE A 228 -12.00 -12.02 3.57
C ILE A 228 -12.03 -10.50 3.69
N ILE A 229 -10.94 -9.82 3.31
CA ILE A 229 -10.86 -8.36 3.30
C ILE A 229 -12.00 -7.76 2.47
N LYS A 230 -12.28 -8.31 1.29
CA LYS A 230 -13.38 -7.84 0.43
C LYS A 230 -14.76 -7.96 1.09
N GLY A 231 -14.94 -8.92 2.00
CA GLY A 231 -16.17 -9.11 2.76
C GLY A 231 -16.30 -8.26 4.03
N LEU A 232 -15.28 -7.46 4.37
CA LEU A 232 -15.31 -6.60 5.55
C LEU A 232 -16.14 -5.33 5.33
N ASP A 233 -16.70 -4.79 6.42
CA ASP A 233 -17.25 -3.44 6.45
C ASP A 233 -16.12 -2.39 6.60
N LEU A 234 -15.02 -2.76 7.28
CA LEU A 234 -13.80 -1.96 7.50
C LEU A 234 -12.57 -2.84 7.62
N LEU A 235 -11.42 -2.33 7.17
CA LEU A 235 -10.13 -2.75 7.70
C LEU A 235 -9.51 -1.65 8.59
N ILE A 236 -9.12 -1.98 9.82
CA ILE A 236 -8.21 -1.16 10.63
C ILE A 236 -6.82 -1.78 10.50
N SER A 237 -5.87 -1.03 9.98
CA SER A 237 -4.52 -1.52 9.70
C SER A 237 -3.49 -0.47 10.04
N VAL A 238 -2.29 -0.90 10.43
CA VAL A 238 -1.09 -0.07 10.29
C VAL A 238 -0.63 0.00 8.84
N ASP A 239 0.29 0.91 8.53
CA ASP A 239 0.92 1.04 7.21
C ASP A 239 1.63 -0.25 6.78
N SER A 240 0.93 -1.06 5.99
CA SER A 240 1.33 -2.41 5.60
C SER A 240 0.53 -2.91 4.40
N MET A 241 0.95 -4.03 3.82
CA MET A 241 0.30 -4.64 2.65
C MET A 241 -1.23 -4.78 2.77
N PRO A 242 -1.82 -5.25 3.89
CA PRO A 242 -3.27 -5.34 4.04
C PRO A 242 -4.01 -4.01 3.83
N ALA A 243 -3.43 -2.88 4.25
CA ALA A 243 -4.01 -1.56 3.99
C ALA A 243 -4.11 -1.31 2.48
N HIS A 244 -3.00 -1.47 1.75
CA HIS A 244 -2.97 -1.31 0.29
C HIS A 244 -3.93 -2.26 -0.44
N LEU A 245 -4.00 -3.52 0.00
CA LEU A 245 -4.91 -4.53 -0.55
C LEU A 245 -6.37 -4.12 -0.37
N ALA A 246 -6.78 -3.73 0.85
CA ALA A 246 -8.13 -3.27 1.10
C ALA A 246 -8.49 -2.01 0.29
N GLY A 247 -7.56 -1.06 0.19
CA GLY A 247 -7.71 0.11 -0.66
C GLY A 247 -7.91 -0.23 -2.14
N ALA A 248 -7.09 -1.14 -2.68
CA ALA A 248 -7.19 -1.60 -4.06
C ALA A 248 -8.50 -2.35 -4.36
N LEU A 249 -9.04 -3.04 -3.35
CA LEU A 249 -10.32 -3.74 -3.38
C LEU A 249 -11.54 -2.82 -3.15
N GLY A 250 -11.32 -1.53 -2.89
CA GLY A 250 -12.38 -0.55 -2.61
C GLY A 250 -13.07 -0.74 -1.26
N VAL A 251 -12.41 -1.41 -0.31
CA VAL A 251 -12.91 -1.58 1.06
C VAL A 251 -12.55 -0.34 1.88
N PRO A 252 -13.44 0.16 2.76
CA PRO A 252 -13.07 1.22 3.70
C PRO A 252 -11.88 0.82 4.57
N VAL A 253 -10.92 1.73 4.77
CA VAL A 253 -9.75 1.47 5.64
C VAL A 253 -9.51 2.62 6.59
N TRP A 254 -9.24 2.31 7.85
CA TRP A 254 -8.65 3.25 8.80
C TRP A 254 -7.19 2.88 8.99
N ASN A 255 -6.30 3.65 8.37
CA ASN A 255 -4.87 3.41 8.39
C ASN A 255 -4.23 4.16 9.57
N LEU A 256 -3.61 3.41 10.48
CA LEU A 256 -3.00 3.91 11.70
C LEU A 256 -1.52 4.20 11.44
N LEU A 257 -1.13 5.45 11.62
CA LEU A 257 0.17 5.95 11.19
C LEU A 257 0.98 6.49 12.35
N GLN A 258 2.26 6.13 12.37
CA GLN A 258 3.23 6.80 13.23
C GLN A 258 3.39 8.27 12.82
N LYS A 259 3.98 9.08 13.70
CA LYS A 259 4.07 10.53 13.48
C LYS A 259 4.78 10.88 12.16
N LYS A 260 5.93 10.27 11.91
CA LYS A 260 6.69 10.39 10.65
C LYS A 260 6.46 9.14 9.81
N ALA A 261 5.31 9.07 9.13
CA ALA A 261 4.99 7.94 8.26
C ALA A 261 5.65 8.08 6.89
N ASP A 262 5.54 7.01 6.10
CA ASP A 262 5.99 6.99 4.71
C ASP A 262 5.36 8.11 3.87
N TRP A 263 6.12 8.56 2.88
CA TRP A 263 5.79 9.69 2.01
C TRP A 263 4.44 9.58 1.30
N ARG A 264 3.96 8.35 1.06
CA ARG A 264 2.66 8.10 0.42
C ARG A 264 1.49 8.69 1.20
N TRP A 265 1.66 8.89 2.50
CA TRP A 265 0.58 9.31 3.39
C TRP A 265 0.52 10.81 3.65
N MET A 266 1.56 11.58 3.30
CA MET A 266 1.70 13.04 3.55
C MET A 266 1.54 13.46 5.02
N ASP A 267 2.01 14.64 5.40
CA ASP A 267 2.09 15.01 6.83
C ASP A 267 0.78 15.53 7.44
N ASP A 268 0.04 16.39 6.72
CA ASP A 268 -1.04 17.20 7.29
C ASP A 268 -2.42 16.86 6.71
N ARG A 269 -2.79 15.58 6.71
CA ARG A 269 -4.10 15.14 6.21
C ARG A 269 -4.64 13.90 6.91
N ALA A 270 -5.97 13.75 6.85
CA ALA A 270 -6.71 12.64 7.43
C ALA A 270 -7.34 11.71 6.37
N ASP A 271 -7.16 12.00 5.08
CA ASP A 271 -7.61 11.22 3.93
C ASP A 271 -6.41 10.74 3.09
N SER A 272 -6.64 9.88 2.10
CA SER A 272 -5.60 9.39 1.19
C SER A 272 -5.95 9.67 -0.27
N PRO A 273 -5.14 10.43 -1.03
CA PRO A 273 -5.31 10.59 -2.48
C PRO A 273 -5.17 9.27 -3.21
N TRP A 274 -4.32 8.37 -2.70
CA TRP A 274 -4.11 7.06 -3.29
C TRP A 274 -5.34 6.16 -3.15
N TYR A 275 -6.14 6.35 -2.11
CA TYR A 275 -7.26 5.47 -1.81
C TYR A 275 -8.43 6.28 -1.23
N PRO A 276 -9.41 6.67 -2.06
CA PRO A 276 -10.54 7.50 -1.62
C PRO A 276 -11.39 6.90 -0.51
N THR A 277 -11.33 5.58 -0.31
CA THR A 277 -12.04 4.87 0.77
C THR A 277 -11.28 4.85 2.10
N MET A 278 -10.09 5.45 2.16
CA MET A 278 -9.26 5.43 3.35
C MET A 278 -9.32 6.71 4.17
N ARG A 279 -9.25 6.51 5.48
CA ARG A 279 -9.03 7.55 6.47
C ARG A 279 -7.74 7.28 7.25
N LEU A 280 -6.96 8.31 7.52
CA LEU A 280 -5.69 8.24 8.22
C LEU A 280 -5.84 8.68 9.67
N PHE A 281 -5.31 7.88 10.59
CA PHE A 281 -5.19 8.20 12.00
C PHE A 281 -3.72 8.29 12.37
N ARG A 282 -3.18 9.51 12.37
CA ARG A 282 -1.77 9.78 12.65
C ARG A 282 -1.52 10.06 14.13
N GLN A 283 -0.40 9.57 14.65
CA GLN A 283 0.11 9.98 15.96
C GLN A 283 0.35 11.50 16.01
N GLU A 284 -0.21 12.17 17.02
CA GLU A 284 0.09 13.58 17.31
C GLU A 284 1.45 13.71 18.00
N LYS A 285 1.77 12.75 18.87
CA LYS A 285 3.05 12.59 19.55
C LYS A 285 3.65 11.23 19.20
N GLU A 286 4.95 11.22 18.88
CA GLU A 286 5.66 9.99 18.54
C GLU A 286 5.54 8.96 19.67
N GLY A 287 5.16 7.73 19.30
CA GLY A 287 4.93 6.62 20.23
C GLY A 287 3.55 6.60 20.91
N ASP A 288 2.73 7.65 20.76
CA ASP A 288 1.40 7.72 21.37
C ASP A 288 0.35 6.93 20.56
N TRP A 289 0.41 5.60 20.67
CA TRP A 289 -0.61 4.74 20.09
C TRP A 289 -1.91 4.72 20.88
N GLU A 290 -1.88 4.93 22.19
CA GLU A 290 -3.09 4.99 23.02
C GLU A 290 -4.00 6.14 22.59
N GLY A 291 -3.43 7.32 22.32
CA GLY A 291 -4.17 8.46 21.77
C GLY A 291 -4.79 8.16 20.40
N VAL A 292 -4.06 7.46 19.52
CA VAL A 292 -4.58 7.00 18.21
C VAL A 292 -5.77 6.05 18.41
N ILE A 293 -5.62 5.03 19.25
CA ILE A 293 -6.67 4.03 19.49
C ILE A 293 -7.89 4.65 20.17
N LYS A 294 -7.71 5.62 21.07
CA LYS A 294 -8.84 6.35 21.67
C LYS A 294 -9.68 7.07 20.61
N ARG A 295 -9.05 7.72 19.62
CA ARG A 295 -9.78 8.37 18.51
C ARG A 295 -10.46 7.34 17.60
N VAL A 296 -9.79 6.22 17.31
CA VAL A 296 -10.38 5.10 16.56
C VAL A 296 -11.61 4.55 17.28
N ALA A 297 -11.52 4.30 18.59
CA ALA A 297 -12.63 3.79 19.39
C ALA A 297 -13.84 4.74 19.34
N GLY A 298 -13.61 6.04 19.60
CA GLY A 298 -14.68 7.05 19.59
C GLY A 298 -15.35 7.23 18.22
N ASP A 299 -14.67 6.90 17.13
CA ASP A 299 -15.29 6.92 15.79
C ASP A 299 -15.96 5.60 15.44
N LEU A 300 -15.42 4.46 15.89
CA LEU A 300 -16.06 3.15 15.76
C LEU A 300 -17.41 3.13 16.48
N GLU A 301 -17.50 3.71 17.67
CA GLU A 301 -18.75 3.82 18.46
C GLU A 301 -19.86 4.57 17.71
N LYS A 302 -19.51 5.52 16.84
CA LYS A 302 -20.45 6.30 16.05
C LYS A 302 -20.84 5.61 14.75
N TRP A 303 -20.13 4.55 14.38
CA TRP A 303 -20.33 3.92 13.08
C TRP A 303 -21.55 3.01 13.12
N ASN A 304 -22.64 3.46 12.49
CA ASN A 304 -23.91 2.75 12.44
C ASN A 304 -24.27 2.34 11.00
N LYS A 305 -24.81 1.12 10.84
CA LYS A 305 -25.12 0.51 9.52
C LYS A 305 -26.21 1.28 8.76
N THR A 306 -26.84 2.27 9.39
CA THR A 306 -27.95 3.06 8.89
C THR A 306 -27.60 4.09 7.80
N THR A 307 -26.37 4.09 7.28
CA THR A 307 -25.95 5.02 6.22
C THR A 307 -25.09 4.33 5.16
N LYS A 308 -25.66 3.33 4.48
CA LYS A 308 -25.21 2.89 3.15
C LYS A 308 -26.42 2.81 2.24
#